data_AF-A0A7Y3A1T8-F1
#
_entry.id   AF-A0A7Y3A1T8-F1
#
_cell.length_a   1.000
_cell.length_b   1.000
_cell.length_c   1.000
_cell.angle_alpha   90.00
_cell.angle_beta   90.00
_cell.angle_gamma   90.00
#
_symmetry.space_group_name_H-M   'P 1'
#
loop_
_entity.id
_entity.type
_entity.pdbx_description
1 polymer ?
#
loop_
_entity_poly.entity_id
_entity_poly.type
_entity_poly.pdbx_seq_one_letter_code
_entity_poly.pdbx_strand_id
1 'polypeptide(L)'
;TKDQSVEFILNNYGRFDLSDFDYLSLAQFFSYYGNIQMSVDLLTDKARTIEIDEDLLFYYINLTLTDTALTQTSEYRTIMLNAYNLNRDRYCRLFDTFGTGGVTFQLLEDPYLRNSYCENCQDR
;
A
#
# COMPACT_ATOMS: atom_id res chain seq x y z
N THR A 1 18.85 -3.08 21.99
CA THR A 1 18.80 -1.81 21.24
C THR A 1 17.44 -1.66 20.61
N LYS A 2 17.09 -0.47 20.10
CA LYS A 2 15.83 -0.26 19.35
C LYS A 2 15.68 -1.29 18.22
N ASP A 3 16.73 -1.50 17.44
CA ASP A 3 16.71 -2.40 16.27
C ASP A 3 16.45 -3.86 16.67
N GLN A 4 17.06 -4.32 17.77
CA GLN A 4 16.78 -5.65 18.34
C GLN A 4 15.32 -5.82 18.77
N SER A 5 14.67 -4.77 19.27
CA SER A 5 13.25 -4.82 19.64
C SER A 5 12.34 -4.89 18.40
N VAL A 6 12.67 -4.15 17.34
CA VAL A 6 11.92 -4.20 16.07
C VAL A 6 12.04 -5.59 15.43
N GLU A 7 13.25 -6.13 15.35
CA GLU A 7 13.52 -7.46 14.81
C GLU A 7 12.86 -8.57 15.64
N PHE A 8 12.86 -8.43 16.97
CA PHE A 8 12.14 -9.36 17.84
C PHE A 8 10.64 -9.41 17.52
N ILE A 9 9.99 -8.27 17.31
CA ILE A 9 8.56 -8.23 16.96
C ILE A 9 8.32 -8.88 15.59
N LEU A 10 9.13 -8.52 14.58
CA LEU A 10 9.04 -9.10 13.24
C LEU A 10 9.16 -10.63 13.25
N ASN A 11 10.04 -11.17 14.09
CA ASN A 11 10.27 -12.61 14.17
C ASN A 11 9.22 -13.38 15.00
N ASN A 12 8.33 -12.69 15.72
CA ASN A 12 7.39 -13.32 16.66
C ASN A 12 5.91 -13.02 16.40
N TYR A 13 5.56 -12.05 15.56
CA TYR A 13 4.16 -11.67 15.32
C TYR A 13 3.32 -12.84 14.74
N GLY A 14 3.91 -13.70 13.92
CA GLY A 14 3.20 -14.82 13.26
C GLY A 14 2.72 -15.92 14.22
N ARG A 15 2.96 -15.78 15.53
CA ARG A 15 2.44 -16.67 16.58
C ARG A 15 1.04 -16.28 17.05
N PHE A 16 0.53 -15.15 16.59
CA PHE A 16 -0.76 -14.60 16.96
C PHE A 16 -1.69 -14.60 15.76
N ASP A 17 -2.99 -14.77 16.02
CA ASP A 17 -4.01 -14.52 15.03
C ASP A 17 -4.24 -13.00 14.96
N LEU A 18 -3.87 -12.39 13.83
CA LEU A 18 -3.85 -10.94 13.68
C LEU A 18 -5.00 -10.49 12.80
N SER A 19 -5.70 -9.46 13.27
CA SER A 19 -6.67 -8.73 12.47
C SER A 19 -5.96 -7.79 11.49
N ASP A 20 -6.68 -7.29 10.49
CA ASP A 20 -6.15 -6.29 9.55
C ASP A 20 -5.69 -5.01 10.26
N PHE A 21 -6.35 -4.64 11.36
CA PHE A 21 -5.93 -3.53 12.22
C PHE A 21 -4.56 -3.79 12.89
N ASP A 22 -4.29 -5.02 13.32
CA ASP A 22 -3.01 -5.38 13.93
C ASP A 22 -1.89 -5.34 12.88
N TYR A 23 -2.16 -5.85 11.67
CA TYR A 23 -1.24 -5.74 10.52
C TYR A 23 -0.96 -4.28 10.18
N LEU A 24 -1.98 -3.42 10.13
CA LEU A 24 -1.82 -1.99 9.88
C LEU A 24 -0.93 -1.35 10.94
N SER A 25 -1.21 -1.64 12.22
CA SER A 25 -0.48 -1.11 13.36
C SER A 25 0.99 -1.53 13.34
N LEU A 26 1.28 -2.79 13.02
CA LEU A 26 2.64 -3.32 12.90
C LEU A 26 3.40 -2.69 11.71
N ALA A 27 2.75 -2.55 10.56
CA ALA A 27 3.36 -1.90 9.41
C ALA A 27 3.66 -0.41 9.68
N GLN A 28 2.75 0.30 10.33
CA GLN A 28 2.97 1.68 10.76
C GLN A 28 4.12 1.79 11.77
N PHE A 29 4.21 0.84 12.70
CA PHE A 29 5.32 0.75 13.65
C PHE A 29 6.68 0.54 12.95
N PHE A 30 6.77 -0.37 11.99
CA PHE A 30 7.99 -0.59 11.21
C PHE A 30 8.38 0.64 10.39
N SER A 31 7.43 1.25 9.69
CA SER A 31 7.64 2.48 8.92
C SER A 31 8.08 3.65 9.81
N TYR A 32 7.45 3.83 10.98
CA TYR A 32 7.81 4.86 11.96
C TYR A 32 9.28 4.75 12.39
N TYR A 33 9.79 3.53 12.49
CA TYR A 33 11.19 3.28 12.84
C TYR A 33 12.16 3.25 11.66
N GLY A 34 11.69 3.58 10.44
CA GLY A 34 12.49 3.68 9.22
C GLY A 34 12.60 2.38 8.44
N ASN A 35 11.86 1.33 8.81
CA ASN A 35 11.94 0.01 8.19
C ASN A 35 10.80 -0.20 7.19
N ILE A 36 10.74 0.65 6.16
CA ILE A 36 9.66 0.62 5.15
C ILE A 36 9.57 -0.74 4.45
N GLN A 37 10.71 -1.37 4.13
CA GLN A 37 10.72 -2.68 3.49
C GLN A 37 10.05 -3.75 4.35
N MET A 38 10.26 -3.73 5.67
CA MET A 38 9.60 -4.66 6.59
C MET A 38 8.08 -4.46 6.59
N SER A 39 7.61 -3.21 6.47
CA SER A 39 6.19 -2.88 6.32
C SER A 39 5.63 -3.44 5.01
N VAL A 40 6.35 -3.28 3.91
CA VAL A 40 5.94 -3.79 2.58
C VAL A 40 5.89 -5.32 2.60
N ASP A 41 6.93 -5.98 3.11
CA ASP A 41 7.02 -7.44 3.18
C ASP A 41 5.90 -8.03 4.06
N LEU A 42 5.62 -7.41 5.22
CA LEU A 42 4.54 -7.81 6.12
C LEU A 42 3.17 -7.78 5.44
N LEU A 43 2.93 -6.78 4.57
CA LEU A 43 1.62 -6.51 4.00
C LEU A 43 1.39 -7.10 2.62
N THR A 44 2.44 -7.56 1.92
CA THR A 44 2.37 -8.00 0.52
C THR A 44 1.32 -9.09 0.30
N ASP A 45 1.31 -10.12 1.15
CA ASP A 45 0.36 -11.23 1.01
C ASP A 45 -1.06 -10.80 1.37
N LYS A 46 -1.22 -9.93 2.39
CA LYS A 46 -2.52 -9.39 2.78
C LYS A 46 -3.12 -8.52 1.69
N ALA A 47 -2.32 -7.66 1.05
CA ALA A 47 -2.76 -6.75 -0.01
C ALA A 47 -3.37 -7.48 -1.22
N ARG A 48 -2.99 -8.75 -1.42
CA ARG A 48 -3.52 -9.62 -2.50
C ARG A 48 -4.85 -10.28 -2.17
N THR A 49 -5.32 -10.18 -0.93
CA THR A 49 -6.61 -10.76 -0.51
C THR A 49 -7.77 -9.83 -0.87
N ILE A 50 -8.92 -10.42 -1.22
CA ILE A 50 -10.11 -9.65 -1.64
C ILE A 50 -10.80 -9.01 -0.43
N GLU A 51 -10.81 -9.68 0.72
CA GLU A 51 -11.50 -9.24 1.94
C GLU A 51 -10.65 -8.30 2.82
N ILE A 52 -9.56 -7.75 2.28
CA ILE A 52 -8.69 -6.83 3.00
C ILE A 52 -9.43 -5.54 3.39
N ASP A 53 -9.15 -5.06 4.59
CA ASP A 53 -9.58 -3.75 5.07
C ASP A 53 -9.07 -2.59 4.19
N GLU A 54 -9.92 -1.58 3.99
CA GLU A 54 -9.60 -0.43 3.15
C GLU A 54 -8.35 0.33 3.63
N ASP A 55 -8.24 0.60 4.93
CA ASP A 55 -7.10 1.36 5.45
C ASP A 55 -5.79 0.59 5.30
N LEU A 56 -5.82 -0.73 5.48
CA LEU A 56 -4.65 -1.59 5.28
C LEU A 56 -4.20 -1.60 3.81
N LEU A 57 -5.14 -1.78 2.88
CA LEU A 57 -4.88 -1.81 1.44
C LEU A 57 -4.29 -0.48 0.96
N PHE A 58 -4.91 0.64 1.32
CA PHE A 58 -4.45 1.96 0.90
C PHE A 58 -3.13 2.35 1.56
N TYR A 59 -2.86 1.89 2.80
CA TYR A 59 -1.56 2.06 3.41
C TYR A 59 -0.45 1.33 2.64
N TYR A 60 -0.67 0.06 2.28
CA TYR A 60 0.26 -0.69 1.44
C TYR A 60 0.53 -0.01 0.09
N ILE A 61 -0.53 0.46 -0.59
CA ILE A 61 -0.39 1.18 -1.87
C ILE A 61 0.46 2.44 -1.68
N ASN A 62 0.19 3.25 -0.65
CA ASN A 62 0.98 4.46 -0.38
C ASN A 62 2.48 4.17 -0.15
N LEU A 63 2.83 3.02 0.42
CA LEU A 63 4.23 2.62 0.60
C LEU A 63 4.92 2.20 -0.71
N THR A 64 4.16 1.73 -1.69
CA THR A 64 4.68 0.96 -2.85
C THR A 64 4.41 1.61 -4.20
N LEU A 65 3.53 2.62 -4.27
CA LEU A 65 3.08 3.22 -5.53
C LEU A 65 4.21 3.87 -6.34
N THR A 66 5.32 4.25 -5.69
CA THR A 66 6.51 4.80 -6.36
C THR A 66 7.53 3.73 -6.78
N ASP A 67 7.32 2.46 -6.43
CA ASP A 67 8.21 1.36 -6.81
C ASP A 67 7.82 0.81 -8.18
N THR A 68 8.58 1.20 -9.21
CA THR A 68 8.32 0.81 -10.59
C THR A 68 8.50 -0.69 -10.84
N ALA A 69 9.25 -1.40 -10.00
CA ALA A 69 9.38 -2.85 -10.11
C ALA A 69 8.08 -3.53 -9.68
N LEU A 70 7.40 -2.99 -8.65
CA LEU A 70 6.10 -3.50 -8.19
C LEU A 70 4.96 -3.12 -9.15
N THR A 71 4.85 -1.85 -9.55
CA THR A 71 3.73 -1.33 -10.37
C THR A 71 3.57 -2.05 -11.72
N GLN A 72 4.65 -2.64 -12.23
CA GLN A 72 4.64 -3.37 -13.49
C GLN A 72 4.15 -4.82 -13.37
N THR A 73 4.09 -5.38 -12.16
CA THR A 73 3.65 -6.77 -11.93
C THR A 73 2.14 -6.95 -12.06
N SER A 74 1.70 -8.11 -12.54
CA SER A 74 0.27 -8.46 -12.62
C SER A 74 -0.43 -8.45 -11.27
N GLU A 75 0.29 -8.84 -10.23
CA GLU A 75 -0.14 -8.90 -8.86
C GLU A 75 -0.49 -7.50 -8.37
N TYR A 76 0.39 -6.52 -8.61
CA TYR A 76 0.14 -5.13 -8.24
C TYR A 76 -1.04 -4.52 -9.00
N ARG A 77 -1.24 -4.91 -10.27
CA ARG A 77 -2.43 -4.47 -11.02
C ARG A 77 -3.72 -4.96 -10.38
N THR A 78 -3.71 -6.20 -9.89
CA THR A 78 -4.85 -6.78 -9.17
C THR A 78 -5.12 -6.04 -7.86
N ILE A 79 -4.07 -5.68 -7.12
CA ILE A 79 -4.17 -4.86 -5.89
C ILE A 79 -4.79 -3.49 -6.20
N MET A 80 -4.32 -2.81 -7.25
CA MET A 80 -4.85 -1.51 -7.66
C MET A 80 -6.31 -1.59 -8.13
N LEU A 81 -6.67 -2.65 -8.87
CA LEU A 81 -8.05 -2.90 -9.25
C LEU A 81 -8.94 -3.17 -8.03
N ASN A 82 -8.44 -3.91 -7.03
CA ASN A 82 -9.15 -4.11 -5.77
C ASN A 82 -9.40 -2.77 -5.06
N ALA A 83 -8.38 -1.91 -4.96
CA ALA A 83 -8.51 -0.60 -4.33
C ALA A 83 -9.52 0.30 -5.04
N TYR A 84 -9.55 0.27 -6.38
CA TYR A 84 -10.58 0.96 -7.16
C TYR A 84 -11.99 0.44 -6.86
N ASN A 85 -12.18 -0.88 -6.84
CA ASN A 85 -13.48 -1.49 -6.57
C ASN A 85 -13.95 -1.26 -5.12
N LEU A 86 -13.02 -1.27 -4.17
CA LEU A 86 -13.31 -1.06 -2.76
C LEU A 86 -13.72 0.39 -2.49
N ASN A 87 -12.96 1.35 -3.02
CA ASN A 87 -13.24 2.77 -2.86
C ASN A 87 -12.67 3.58 -4.00
N ARG A 88 -13.45 3.73 -5.08
CA ARG A 88 -13.09 4.54 -6.27
C ARG A 88 -12.63 5.95 -5.88
N ASP A 89 -13.32 6.56 -4.93
CA ASP A 89 -13.02 7.93 -4.54
C ASP A 89 -11.65 8.06 -3.88
N ARG A 90 -11.32 7.14 -2.97
CA ARG A 90 -10.00 7.12 -2.32
C ARG A 90 -8.91 6.70 -3.30
N TYR A 91 -9.21 5.76 -4.19
CA TYR A 91 -8.32 5.35 -5.27
C TYR A 91 -7.90 6.55 -6.13
N CYS A 92 -8.86 7.34 -6.61
CA CYS A 92 -8.52 8.48 -7.47
C CYS A 92 -7.74 9.58 -6.72
N ARG A 93 -7.91 9.71 -5.40
CA ARG A 93 -7.11 10.65 -4.59
C ARG A 93 -5.63 10.28 -4.50
N LEU A 94 -5.23 9.03 -4.77
CA LEU A 94 -3.81 8.64 -4.84
C LEU A 94 -3.02 9.49 -5.84
N PHE A 95 -3.70 9.96 -6.90
CA PHE A 95 -3.14 10.74 -7.99
C PHE A 95 -3.26 12.25 -7.81
N ASP A 96 -3.86 12.72 -6.71
CA ASP A 96 -3.91 14.13 -6.38
C ASP A 96 -2.49 14.69 -6.15
N THR A 97 -2.38 16.01 -6.06
CA THR A 97 -1.08 16.64 -5.83
C THR A 97 -0.53 16.28 -4.44
N PHE A 98 0.80 16.19 -4.35
CA PHE A 98 1.45 16.03 -3.05
C PHE A 98 1.00 17.15 -2.10
N GLY A 99 0.56 16.77 -0.90
CA GLY A 99 0.05 17.70 0.11
C GLY A 99 -1.45 17.98 0.06
N THR A 100 -2.19 17.43 -0.92
CA THR A 100 -3.68 17.50 -0.97
C THR A 100 -4.36 16.13 -0.79
N GLY A 101 -3.59 15.08 -0.55
CA GLY A 101 -4.08 13.72 -0.35
C GLY A 101 -3.52 12.69 -1.33
N GLY A 102 -2.77 13.13 -2.35
CA GLY A 102 -2.08 12.26 -3.30
C GLY A 102 -0.56 12.22 -3.12
N VAL A 103 0.10 11.41 -3.94
CA VAL A 103 1.52 11.06 -3.77
C VAL A 103 2.44 11.97 -4.61
N THR A 104 2.29 12.04 -5.94
CA THR A 104 2.95 13.02 -6.83
C THR A 104 2.53 12.81 -8.29
N PHE A 105 2.46 13.87 -9.10
CA PHE A 105 2.20 13.76 -10.56
C PHE A 105 3.27 12.97 -11.32
N GLN A 106 4.47 12.83 -10.77
CA GLN A 106 5.55 12.02 -11.36
C GLN A 106 5.13 10.54 -11.49
N LEU A 107 4.13 10.08 -10.72
CA LEU A 107 3.54 8.75 -10.87
C LEU A 107 2.90 8.52 -12.24
N LEU A 108 2.44 9.57 -12.91
CA LEU A 108 1.88 9.47 -14.26
C LEU A 108 2.95 9.29 -15.35
N GLU A 109 4.24 9.30 -14.99
CA GLU A 109 5.31 8.84 -15.88
C GLU A 109 5.32 7.31 -16.00
N ASP A 110 4.81 6.59 -14.99
CA ASP A 110 4.56 5.15 -15.09
C ASP A 110 3.37 4.90 -16.04
N PRO A 111 3.57 4.18 -17.16
CA PRO A 111 2.52 3.98 -18.16
C PRO A 111 1.29 3.25 -17.62
N TYR A 112 1.49 2.32 -16.69
CA TYR A 112 0.38 1.58 -16.08
C TYR A 112 -0.44 2.50 -15.18
N LEU A 113 0.22 3.23 -14.27
CA LEU A 113 -0.47 4.16 -13.36
C LEU A 113 -1.20 5.26 -14.12
N ARG A 114 -0.58 5.81 -15.17
CA ARG A 114 -1.21 6.80 -16.04
C ARG A 114 -2.48 6.26 -16.71
N ASN A 115 -2.41 5.08 -17.31
CA ASN A 115 -3.57 4.49 -17.97
C ASN A 115 -4.67 4.18 -16.95
N SER A 116 -4.29 3.64 -15.79
CA SER A 116 -5.21 3.32 -14.71
C SER A 116 -5.95 4.57 -14.20
N TYR A 117 -5.25 5.70 -14.02
CA TYR A 117 -5.88 6.99 -13.72
C TYR A 117 -6.84 7.45 -14.84
N CYS A 118 -6.37 7.47 -16.09
CA CYS A 118 -7.17 7.93 -17.23
C CYS A 118 -8.47 7.14 -17.41
N GLU A 119 -8.43 5.82 -17.23
CA GLU A 119 -9.60 4.96 -17.43
C GLU A 119 -10.62 5.05 -16.27
N ASN A 120 -10.16 5.33 -15.05
CA ASN A 120 -10.98 5.17 -13.85
C ASN A 120 -11.37 6.49 -13.16
N CYS A 121 -10.64 7.57 -13.42
CA CYS A 121 -10.72 8.82 -12.65
C CYS A 121 -11.00 10.09 -13.46
N GLN A 122 -11.19 10.01 -14.78
CA GLN A 122 -11.40 11.18 -15.65
C GLN A 122 -12.71 11.95 -15.40
N ASP A 123 -13.74 11.31 -14.83
CA ASP A 123 -15.05 11.93 -14.57
C ASP A 123 -15.12 12.73 -13.25
N ARG A 124 -13.96 13.09 -12.68
CA ARG A 124 -13.87 13.91 -11.46
C ARG A 124 -13.66 15.38 -11.75
#